data_AF-A0A8J2XWX4-F1
#
_entry.id   AF-A0A8J2XWX4-F1
#
_cell.length_a   1.000
_cell.length_b   1.000
_cell.length_c   1.000
_cell.angle_alpha   90.00
_cell.angle_beta   90.00
_cell.angle_gamma   90.00
#
_symmetry.space_group_name_H-M   'P 1'
#
loop_
_entity.id
_entity.type
_entity.pdbx_description
1 polymer ?
#
loop_
_entity_poly.entity_id
_entity_poly.type
_entity_poly.pdbx_seq_one_letter_code
_entity_poly.pdbx_strand_id
1 'polypeptide(L)'
;MNTFTLSRLRQWALASLALLLLAACRKETSTPTAPPSTDLVLTPAGYMPRSSVHYIGPGYHLSVEKGRLQKMESRTGRMIEDFGPVTITPAHHSREVQGWIAYAFWNNTGTAITSFTTDWVVPSTPANQGSQTLFLFNGMQDGTTRTSYIIQPVLQWGPSAAGGGKFWAVTNWYVSSSQAFFGSLVTVSPGASLQGVMKETAVSGSNYSYNSSFTGYPSASALQVNNVPQAFWAAETLESYGVTSPGTMYPPDADIAMNSIQILQGAANASISWTPVQAVSGSAQRAVVVSDASPGGEVDIYFR
;
A
#
# COMPACT_ATOMS: atom_id res chain seq x y z
N MET A 1 28.36 88.95 1.82
CA MET A 1 27.20 89.25 2.68
C MET A 1 26.22 90.06 1.85
N ASN A 2 25.19 89.42 1.29
CA ASN A 2 24.24 90.05 0.37
C ASN A 2 22.80 89.67 0.76
N THR A 3 22.11 90.68 1.29
CA THR A 3 20.84 91.28 0.84
C THR A 3 19.58 90.45 0.53
N PHE A 4 18.50 91.04 1.03
CA PHE A 4 17.08 90.70 1.03
C PHE A 4 16.36 90.84 -0.34
N THR A 5 15.28 90.04 -0.46
CA THR A 5 13.91 90.37 -0.95
C THR A 5 13.48 90.49 -2.43
N LEU A 6 12.27 89.92 -2.62
CA LEU A 6 11.07 90.42 -3.36
C LEU A 6 10.95 90.17 -4.88
N SER A 7 9.92 89.39 -5.27
CA SER A 7 8.74 89.83 -6.08
C SER A 7 8.12 88.63 -6.83
N ARG A 8 6.88 88.25 -6.49
CA ARG A 8 5.59 88.55 -7.18
C ARG A 8 5.33 87.79 -8.50
N LEU A 9 4.34 86.89 -8.39
CA LEU A 9 3.10 86.77 -9.18
C LEU A 9 3.11 86.35 -10.67
N ARG A 10 2.25 85.34 -10.92
CA ARG A 10 1.41 85.03 -12.09
C ARG A 10 2.08 84.29 -13.25
N GLN A 11 1.60 83.08 -13.56
CA GLN A 11 0.47 82.89 -14.48
C GLN A 11 0.01 81.42 -14.47
N TRP A 12 -1.31 81.25 -14.54
CA TRP A 12 -1.99 79.99 -14.71
C TRP A 12 -1.92 79.56 -16.18
N ALA A 13 -1.62 78.30 -16.44
CA ALA A 13 -2.05 77.62 -17.65
C ALA A 13 -2.38 76.16 -17.30
N LEU A 14 -3.67 75.84 -17.39
CA LEU A 14 -4.23 74.50 -17.34
C LEU A 14 -3.70 73.69 -18.53
N ALA A 15 -3.13 72.53 -18.26
CA ALA A 15 -3.03 71.45 -19.25
C ALA A 15 -3.34 70.13 -18.54
N SER A 16 -4.60 69.74 -18.66
CA SER A 16 -5.12 68.43 -18.30
C SER A 16 -4.42 67.37 -19.13
N LEU A 17 -3.61 66.50 -18.51
CA LEU A 17 -3.15 65.27 -19.12
C LEU A 17 -3.64 64.10 -18.26
N ALA A 18 -4.66 63.42 -18.76
CA ALA A 18 -5.20 62.21 -18.16
C ALA A 18 -4.12 61.12 -18.14
N LEU A 19 -3.65 60.77 -16.94
CA LEU A 19 -2.82 59.60 -16.71
C LEU A 19 -3.73 58.37 -16.73
N LEU A 20 -3.74 57.63 -17.84
CA LEU A 20 -4.27 56.27 -17.90
C LEU A 20 -3.36 55.36 -17.07
N LEU A 21 -3.71 55.19 -15.80
CA LEU A 21 -3.18 54.11 -14.96
C LEU A 21 -3.72 52.78 -15.48
N LEU A 22 -2.92 52.09 -16.29
CA LEU A 22 -3.11 50.66 -16.56
C LEU A 22 -2.86 49.91 -15.25
N ALA A 23 -3.93 49.67 -14.50
CA ALA A 23 -3.95 48.67 -13.44
C ALA A 23 -3.76 47.29 -14.09
N ALA A 24 -2.51 46.83 -14.16
CA ALA A 24 -2.20 45.44 -14.47
C ALA A 24 -2.72 44.57 -13.32
N CYS A 25 -3.93 44.03 -13.48
CA CYS A 25 -4.42 42.93 -12.68
C CYS A 25 -3.47 41.74 -12.88
N ARG A 26 -2.54 41.52 -11.94
CA ARG A 26 -1.91 40.21 -11.76
C ARG A 26 -3.01 39.26 -11.36
N LYS A 27 -3.53 38.51 -12.33
CA LYS A 27 -4.35 37.33 -12.09
C LYS A 27 -3.41 36.30 -11.47
N GLU A 28 -3.40 36.22 -10.14
CA GLU A 28 -2.90 35.04 -9.45
C GLU A 28 -3.67 33.86 -10.02
N THR A 29 -2.98 33.06 -10.82
CA THR A 29 -3.48 31.78 -11.29
C THR A 29 -3.28 30.83 -10.12
N SER A 30 -4.20 30.90 -9.16
CA SER A 30 -4.49 29.75 -8.33
C SER A 30 -4.88 28.64 -9.30
N THR A 31 -3.99 27.67 -9.44
CA THR A 31 -4.32 26.42 -10.12
C THR A 31 -5.55 25.89 -9.41
N PRO A 32 -6.69 25.68 -10.10
CA PRO A 32 -7.83 25.09 -9.45
C PRO A 32 -7.39 23.68 -9.02
N THR A 33 -7.28 23.46 -7.71
CA THR A 33 -7.19 22.14 -7.13
C THR A 33 -8.32 21.34 -7.74
N ALA A 34 -7.98 20.32 -8.52
CA ALA A 34 -8.97 19.42 -9.08
C ALA A 34 -9.91 18.97 -7.94
N PRO A 35 -11.22 18.93 -8.15
CA PRO A 35 -12.13 18.39 -7.15
C PRO A 35 -11.63 16.99 -6.74
N PRO A 36 -11.73 16.61 -5.45
CA PRO A 36 -11.30 15.29 -5.00
C PRO A 36 -11.94 14.23 -5.90
N SER A 37 -11.11 13.34 -6.45
CA SER A 37 -11.57 12.34 -7.41
C SER A 37 -12.63 11.47 -6.73
N THR A 38 -13.86 11.49 -7.25
CA THR A 38 -14.93 10.59 -6.81
C THR A 38 -14.78 9.17 -7.38
N ASP A 39 -13.83 8.95 -8.29
CA ASP A 39 -13.49 7.65 -8.87
C ASP A 39 -12.51 6.91 -7.96
N LEU A 40 -13.06 6.35 -6.89
CA LEU A 40 -12.33 5.51 -5.95
C LEU A 40 -12.40 4.03 -6.38
N VAL A 41 -11.30 3.33 -6.21
CA VAL A 41 -11.19 1.87 -6.39
C VAL A 41 -10.66 1.22 -5.13
N LEU A 42 -11.05 -0.02 -4.91
CA LEU A 42 -10.68 -0.76 -3.71
C LEU A 42 -9.34 -1.48 -3.87
N THR A 43 -8.47 -1.37 -2.88
CA THR A 43 -7.16 -2.04 -2.78
C THR A 43 -7.03 -2.76 -1.43
N PRO A 44 -6.02 -3.61 -1.20
CA PRO A 44 -5.73 -4.21 0.12
C PRO A 44 -5.05 -3.20 1.08
N ALA A 45 -5.58 -1.97 1.09
CA ALA A 45 -5.31 -0.89 2.03
C ALA A 45 -6.50 0.10 2.07
N GLY A 46 -7.67 -0.29 1.54
CA GLY A 46 -8.85 0.56 1.42
C GLY A 46 -9.06 1.23 0.07
N TYR A 47 -9.96 2.21 0.05
CA TYR A 47 -10.32 2.93 -1.17
C TYR A 47 -9.26 3.98 -1.51
N MET A 48 -8.80 3.97 -2.76
CA MET A 48 -7.83 4.92 -3.30
C MET A 48 -8.36 5.54 -4.60
N PRO A 49 -7.96 6.78 -4.96
CA PRO A 49 -8.23 7.31 -6.29
C PRO A 49 -7.74 6.36 -7.37
N ARG A 50 -8.54 6.09 -8.41
CA ARG A 50 -8.13 5.21 -9.52
C ARG A 50 -6.80 5.65 -10.15
N SER A 51 -6.58 6.95 -10.24
CA SER A 51 -5.34 7.53 -10.76
C SER A 51 -4.08 7.20 -9.93
N SER A 52 -4.25 6.74 -8.70
CA SER A 52 -3.17 6.32 -7.79
C SER A 52 -2.96 4.81 -7.77
N VAL A 53 -3.68 4.05 -8.59
CA VAL A 53 -3.61 2.58 -8.60
C VAL A 53 -3.12 2.08 -9.95
N HIS A 54 -1.99 1.39 -9.96
CA HIS A 54 -1.21 1.14 -11.16
C HIS A 54 -0.92 -0.35 -11.36
N TYR A 55 -1.22 -0.84 -12.56
CA TYR A 55 -0.77 -2.15 -13.00
C TYR A 55 0.69 -2.10 -13.45
N ILE A 56 1.54 -2.92 -12.86
CA ILE A 56 2.97 -2.99 -13.24
C ILE A 56 3.16 -3.89 -14.45
N GLY A 57 2.58 -5.08 -14.41
CA GLY A 57 2.64 -6.05 -15.50
C GLY A 57 4.02 -6.68 -15.72
N PRO A 58 4.08 -7.74 -16.54
CA PRO A 58 5.30 -8.50 -16.77
C PRO A 58 6.40 -7.64 -17.40
N GLY A 59 7.65 -7.90 -17.01
CA GLY A 59 8.82 -7.20 -17.56
C GLY A 59 9.14 -5.86 -16.89
N TYR A 60 8.37 -5.42 -15.90
CA TYR A 60 8.61 -4.19 -15.16
C TYR A 60 8.80 -4.43 -13.66
N HIS A 61 9.46 -3.51 -12.99
CA HIS A 61 9.59 -3.47 -11.53
C HIS A 61 9.47 -2.05 -11.01
N LEU A 62 9.29 -1.92 -9.71
CA LEU A 62 9.34 -0.63 -9.00
C LEU A 62 10.75 -0.39 -8.47
N SER A 63 11.22 0.86 -8.53
CA SER A 63 12.43 1.29 -7.84
C SER A 63 12.24 2.65 -7.20
N VAL A 64 12.77 2.86 -6.01
CA VAL A 64 12.92 4.20 -5.43
C VAL A 64 14.29 4.76 -5.80
N GLU A 65 14.30 5.70 -6.74
CA GLU A 65 15.52 6.36 -7.21
C GLU A 65 15.48 7.84 -6.83
N LYS A 66 16.51 8.32 -6.11
CA LYS A 66 16.63 9.72 -5.67
C LYS A 66 15.35 10.21 -4.94
N GLY A 67 14.76 9.33 -4.14
CA GLY A 67 13.53 9.62 -3.36
C GLY A 67 12.24 9.62 -4.19
N ARG A 68 12.24 9.08 -5.41
CA ARG A 68 11.07 9.02 -6.29
C ARG A 68 10.75 7.59 -6.67
N LEU A 69 9.47 7.22 -6.63
CA LEU A 69 9.02 5.88 -7.04
C LEU A 69 8.87 5.84 -8.55
N GLN A 70 9.51 4.87 -9.17
CA GLN A 70 9.59 4.76 -10.62
C GLN A 70 9.23 3.34 -11.07
N LYS A 71 8.53 3.25 -12.21
CA LYS A 71 8.38 2.01 -12.97
C LYS A 71 9.55 1.88 -13.92
N MET A 72 10.25 0.75 -13.83
CA MET A 72 11.47 0.48 -14.58
C MET A 72 11.24 -0.74 -15.50
N GLU A 73 11.69 -0.66 -16.75
CA GLU A 73 11.78 -1.83 -17.62
C GLU A 73 12.92 -2.74 -17.13
N SER A 74 12.57 -3.97 -16.71
CA SER A 74 13.50 -4.85 -16.00
C SER A 74 14.70 -5.29 -16.82
N ARG A 75 14.55 -5.35 -18.15
CA ARG A 75 15.62 -5.79 -19.06
C ARG A 75 16.66 -4.70 -19.33
N THR A 76 16.23 -3.44 -19.39
CA THR A 76 17.08 -2.33 -19.85
C THR A 76 17.44 -1.35 -18.73
N GLY A 77 16.74 -1.40 -17.60
CA GLY A 77 16.84 -0.39 -16.55
C GLY A 77 16.25 0.97 -16.96
N ARG A 78 15.50 1.03 -18.06
CA ARG A 78 14.89 2.29 -18.53
C ARG A 78 13.70 2.67 -17.65
N MET A 79 13.70 3.89 -17.15
CA MET A 79 12.53 4.49 -16.50
C MET A 79 11.39 4.66 -17.51
N ILE A 80 10.23 4.11 -17.17
CA ILE A 80 9.01 4.14 -17.98
C ILE A 80 8.04 5.19 -17.45
N GLU A 81 7.92 5.25 -16.13
CA GLU A 81 6.99 6.15 -15.45
C GLU A 81 7.60 6.57 -14.12
N ASP A 82 7.35 7.81 -13.73
CA ASP A 82 7.76 8.38 -12.46
C ASP A 82 6.49 8.79 -11.71
N PHE A 83 6.21 8.08 -10.62
CA PHE A 83 5.00 8.28 -9.84
C PHE A 83 5.16 9.40 -8.80
N GLY A 84 6.31 10.06 -8.73
CA GLY A 84 6.54 11.15 -7.80
C GLY A 84 7.38 10.79 -6.59
N PRO A 85 7.58 11.75 -5.69
CA PRO A 85 8.38 11.55 -4.48
C PRO A 85 7.72 10.53 -3.54
N VAL A 86 8.54 9.70 -2.91
CA VAL A 86 8.12 8.86 -1.78
C VAL A 86 8.57 9.54 -0.51
N THR A 87 7.63 9.83 0.39
CA THR A 87 7.97 10.20 1.75
C THR A 87 8.30 8.93 2.52
N ILE A 88 9.58 8.54 2.45
CA ILE A 88 10.15 7.52 3.31
C ILE A 88 10.35 8.15 4.69
N THR A 89 9.42 7.87 5.61
CA THR A 89 9.60 8.21 7.03
C THR A 89 9.45 6.93 7.83
N PRO A 90 10.48 6.52 8.61
CA PRO A 90 10.33 5.44 9.58
C PRO A 90 9.15 5.74 10.52
N ALA A 91 8.28 4.75 10.73
CA ALA A 91 7.00 4.98 11.37
C ALA A 91 7.06 5.08 12.91
N HIS A 92 6.19 5.96 13.45
CA HIS A 92 5.58 5.85 14.77
C HIS A 92 4.04 5.84 14.61
N HIS A 93 3.39 4.72 14.98
CA HIS A 93 1.95 4.41 15.09
C HIS A 93 0.87 5.39 14.54
N SER A 94 0.00 4.91 13.63
CA SER A 94 -1.39 5.39 13.54
C SER A 94 -2.39 4.26 13.23
N ARG A 95 -3.47 4.17 14.02
CA ARG A 95 -4.47 3.07 14.14
C ARG A 95 -5.56 3.00 13.05
N GLU A 96 -5.40 3.63 11.89
CA GLU A 96 -6.52 3.80 10.95
C GLU A 96 -6.25 3.18 9.57
N VAL A 97 -6.37 1.85 9.46
CA VAL A 97 -6.63 1.20 8.17
C VAL A 97 -8.05 0.64 8.24
N GLN A 98 -8.99 1.36 7.62
CA GLN A 98 -10.39 0.97 7.55
C GLN A 98 -10.47 -0.31 6.70
N GLY A 99 -10.47 -1.49 7.31
CA GLY A 99 -10.64 -2.76 6.61
C GLY A 99 -9.99 -3.96 7.28
N TRP A 100 -8.90 -3.79 8.03
CA TRP A 100 -8.25 -4.89 8.76
C TRP A 100 -9.20 -5.33 9.87
N ILE A 101 -9.78 -6.54 9.74
CA ILE A 101 -10.79 -7.04 10.67
C ILE A 101 -10.13 -7.87 11.77
N ALA A 102 -9.22 -8.76 11.37
CA ALA A 102 -8.49 -9.68 12.23
C ALA A 102 -7.07 -9.84 11.68
N TYR A 103 -6.07 -9.70 12.54
CA TYR A 103 -4.68 -9.90 12.14
C TYR A 103 -3.82 -10.28 13.34
N ALA A 104 -2.69 -10.93 13.10
CA ALA A 104 -1.61 -11.02 14.06
C ALA A 104 -0.36 -10.37 13.48
N PHE A 105 0.45 -9.74 14.32
CA PHE A 105 1.67 -9.08 13.85
C PHE A 105 2.88 -9.37 14.72
N TRP A 106 4.06 -9.25 14.12
CA TRP A 106 5.35 -9.32 14.80
C TRP A 106 6.24 -8.16 14.38
N ASN A 107 6.84 -7.50 15.37
CA ASN A 107 7.74 -6.38 15.15
C ASN A 107 9.20 -6.84 15.27
N ASN A 108 9.92 -6.88 14.16
CA ASN A 108 11.33 -7.23 14.14
C ASN A 108 12.19 -6.08 14.67
N THR A 109 12.94 -6.33 15.74
CA THR A 109 13.93 -5.39 16.30
C THR A 109 15.37 -5.82 16.05
N GLY A 110 15.59 -6.92 15.34
CA GLY A 110 16.91 -7.53 15.09
C GLY A 110 17.38 -7.36 13.65
N THR A 111 18.10 -8.38 13.17
CA THR A 111 18.56 -8.46 11.77
C THR A 111 17.38 -8.38 10.80
N ALA A 112 17.59 -7.76 9.63
CA ALA A 112 16.55 -7.59 8.62
C ALA A 112 15.91 -8.91 8.18
N ILE A 113 14.61 -8.84 7.85
CA ILE A 113 13.87 -9.99 7.34
C ILE A 113 14.33 -10.25 5.91
N THR A 114 14.94 -11.41 5.68
CA THR A 114 15.39 -11.84 4.35
C THR A 114 14.36 -12.68 3.61
N SER A 115 13.46 -13.34 4.34
CA SER A 115 12.35 -14.11 3.78
C SER A 115 11.19 -14.15 4.77
N PHE A 116 9.97 -14.05 4.27
CA PHE A 116 8.74 -14.34 5.00
C PHE A 116 7.84 -15.17 4.10
N THR A 117 7.58 -16.41 4.51
CA THR A 117 6.69 -17.35 3.82
C THR A 117 5.58 -17.85 4.73
N THR A 118 4.41 -18.08 4.14
CA THR A 118 3.23 -18.61 4.81
C THR A 118 2.45 -19.48 3.84
N ASP A 119 2.01 -20.65 4.32
CA ASP A 119 1.15 -21.56 3.58
C ASP A 119 -0.30 -21.39 4.03
N TRP A 120 -1.24 -21.45 3.09
CA TRP A 120 -2.65 -21.55 3.39
C TRP A 120 -3.42 -22.26 2.28
N VAL A 121 -4.62 -22.74 2.61
CA VAL A 121 -5.55 -23.36 1.66
C VAL A 121 -6.61 -22.34 1.28
N VAL A 122 -6.89 -22.18 -0.01
CA VAL A 122 -7.94 -21.28 -0.50
C VAL A 122 -9.28 -21.68 0.11
N PRO A 123 -9.98 -20.79 0.85
CA PRO A 123 -11.25 -21.14 1.50
C PRO A 123 -12.36 -21.51 0.52
N SER A 124 -13.42 -22.09 1.06
CA SER A 124 -14.65 -22.30 0.30
C SER A 124 -15.25 -20.96 -0.15
N THR A 125 -16.05 -20.97 -1.21
CA THR A 125 -16.72 -19.75 -1.66
C THR A 125 -17.79 -19.32 -0.65
N PRO A 126 -17.94 -18.01 -0.34
CA PRO A 126 -19.05 -17.52 0.47
C PRO A 126 -20.42 -17.98 -0.04
N ALA A 127 -21.33 -18.29 0.88
CA ALA A 127 -22.69 -18.73 0.55
C ALA A 127 -23.52 -17.59 -0.05
N ASN A 128 -23.37 -16.38 0.48
CA ASN A 128 -23.94 -15.16 -0.08
C ASN A 128 -22.84 -14.36 -0.80
N GLN A 129 -22.88 -14.37 -2.13
CA GLN A 129 -21.90 -13.71 -2.98
C GLN A 129 -22.42 -12.33 -3.42
N GLY A 130 -22.47 -11.41 -2.46
CA GLY A 130 -22.83 -10.01 -2.65
C GLY A 130 -21.69 -9.20 -3.28
N SER A 131 -21.54 -7.95 -2.82
CA SER A 131 -20.49 -7.03 -3.26
C SER A 131 -19.26 -7.02 -2.32
N GLN A 132 -19.12 -8.03 -1.45
CA GLN A 132 -17.98 -8.07 -0.53
C GLN A 132 -16.68 -8.25 -1.29
N THR A 133 -15.63 -7.70 -0.68
CA THR A 133 -14.25 -7.99 -1.06
C THR A 133 -13.52 -8.47 0.17
N LEU A 134 -12.80 -9.57 0.05
CA LEU A 134 -11.96 -10.14 1.09
C LEU A 134 -10.52 -10.16 0.58
N PHE A 135 -9.59 -9.72 1.41
CA PHE A 135 -8.15 -9.86 1.20
C PHE A 135 -7.57 -10.68 2.35
N LEU A 136 -6.85 -11.74 1.99
CA LEU A 136 -6.15 -12.64 2.90
C LEU A 136 -4.68 -12.65 2.49
N PHE A 137 -3.78 -12.34 3.43
CA PHE A 137 -2.37 -12.19 3.10
C PHE A 137 -1.47 -12.30 4.32
N ASN A 138 -0.24 -12.75 4.06
CA ASN A 138 0.92 -12.35 4.86
C ASN A 138 1.52 -11.06 4.27
N GLY A 139 2.02 -10.15 5.10
CA GLY A 139 2.52 -8.84 4.65
C GLY A 139 3.71 -8.33 5.45
N MET A 140 4.58 -7.54 4.81
CA MET A 140 5.68 -6.84 5.46
C MET A 140 5.58 -5.33 5.25
N GLN A 141 5.78 -4.55 6.31
CA GLN A 141 5.74 -3.09 6.31
C GLN A 141 7.02 -2.47 6.87
N ASP A 142 7.36 -1.27 6.40
CA ASP A 142 8.37 -0.40 7.03
C ASP A 142 7.81 0.39 8.23
N GLY A 143 6.63 0.02 8.69
CA GLY A 143 6.00 0.56 9.87
C GLY A 143 4.47 0.57 9.79
N THR A 144 3.85 1.40 10.63
CA THR A 144 2.39 1.47 10.76
C THR A 144 1.85 2.90 10.69
N THR A 145 2.56 3.81 10.00
CA THR A 145 2.06 5.19 9.81
C THR A 145 1.34 5.30 8.48
N ARG A 146 0.60 6.39 8.31
CA ARG A 146 0.07 6.81 7.00
C ARG A 146 1.15 7.07 5.95
N THR A 147 2.44 7.05 6.28
CA THR A 147 3.55 7.19 5.32
C THR A 147 4.23 5.86 4.99
N SER A 148 3.89 4.79 5.70
CA SER A 148 4.48 3.47 5.49
C SER A 148 4.05 2.85 4.16
N TYR A 149 4.80 1.84 3.76
CA TYR A 149 4.41 0.94 2.70
C TYR A 149 4.15 -0.47 3.23
N ILE A 150 3.40 -1.25 2.47
CA ILE A 150 3.23 -2.68 2.66
C ILE A 150 3.55 -3.42 1.36
N ILE A 151 4.27 -4.53 1.48
CA ILE A 151 4.42 -5.54 0.43
C ILE A 151 3.63 -6.76 0.88
N GLN A 152 2.84 -7.35 -0.02
CA GLN A 152 1.94 -8.45 0.35
C GLN A 152 1.59 -9.33 -0.87
N PRO A 153 1.80 -10.65 -0.81
CA PRO A 153 1.08 -11.62 -1.63
C PRO A 153 -0.37 -11.73 -1.14
N VAL A 154 -1.34 -11.45 -2.01
CA VAL A 154 -2.75 -11.34 -1.61
C VAL A 154 -3.60 -12.38 -2.33
N LEU A 155 -4.32 -13.18 -1.54
CA LEU A 155 -5.49 -13.92 -1.98
C LEU A 155 -6.72 -13.01 -1.84
N GLN A 156 -7.46 -12.81 -2.93
CA GLN A 156 -8.66 -11.99 -2.95
C GLN A 156 -9.92 -12.76 -3.37
N TRP A 157 -11.04 -12.44 -2.73
CA TRP A 157 -12.40 -12.72 -3.21
C TRP A 157 -13.10 -11.40 -3.48
N GLY A 158 -13.90 -11.31 -4.54
CA GLY A 158 -14.67 -10.11 -4.86
C GLY A 158 -13.95 -9.15 -5.81
N PRO A 159 -14.61 -8.02 -6.15
CA PRO A 159 -14.06 -7.02 -7.05
C PRO A 159 -13.07 -6.06 -6.35
N SER A 160 -11.89 -5.87 -6.92
CA SER A 160 -10.91 -4.87 -6.50
C SER A 160 -10.36 -4.09 -7.70
N ALA A 161 -9.43 -3.16 -7.46
CA ALA A 161 -8.70 -2.47 -8.52
C ALA A 161 -7.86 -3.40 -9.40
N ALA A 162 -7.48 -4.58 -8.91
CA ALA A 162 -6.80 -5.61 -9.69
C ALA A 162 -7.76 -6.45 -10.56
N GLY A 163 -9.07 -6.18 -10.50
CA GLY A 163 -10.12 -7.00 -11.08
C GLY A 163 -10.71 -7.96 -10.05
N GLY A 164 -11.18 -9.12 -10.50
CA GLY A 164 -11.83 -10.11 -9.63
C GLY A 164 -13.33 -10.21 -9.88
N GLY A 165 -14.05 -10.67 -8.87
CA GLY A 165 -15.48 -10.97 -8.96
C GLY A 165 -15.84 -12.11 -8.01
N LYS A 166 -16.83 -12.92 -8.38
CA LYS A 166 -17.31 -14.04 -7.57
C LYS A 166 -16.42 -15.28 -7.69
N PHE A 167 -15.13 -15.10 -7.50
CA PHE A 167 -14.10 -16.15 -7.55
C PHE A 167 -12.88 -15.73 -6.73
N TRP A 168 -12.07 -16.72 -6.33
CA TRP A 168 -10.79 -16.48 -5.70
C TRP A 168 -9.71 -16.20 -6.75
N ALA A 169 -8.84 -15.25 -6.46
CA ALA A 169 -7.68 -14.96 -7.28
C ALA A 169 -6.51 -14.46 -6.43
N VAL A 170 -5.30 -14.65 -6.93
CA VAL A 170 -4.06 -14.17 -6.32
C VAL A 170 -3.42 -13.08 -7.18
N THR A 171 -2.83 -12.09 -6.51
CA THR A 171 -1.86 -11.14 -7.09
C THR A 171 -0.98 -10.59 -5.98
N ASN A 172 0.09 -9.89 -6.32
CA ASN A 172 1.02 -9.30 -5.37
C ASN A 172 0.89 -7.78 -5.41
N TRP A 173 0.90 -7.17 -4.23
CA TRP A 173 0.75 -5.73 -4.08
C TRP A 173 1.96 -5.10 -3.40
N TYR A 174 2.26 -3.87 -3.83
CA TYR A 174 3.03 -2.88 -3.08
C TYR A 174 2.12 -1.67 -2.92
N VAL A 175 1.82 -1.30 -1.67
CA VAL A 175 0.96 -0.16 -1.38
C VAL A 175 1.73 0.81 -0.51
N SER A 176 1.81 2.06 -0.93
CA SER A 176 2.36 3.17 -0.15
C SER A 176 1.21 4.06 0.35
N SER A 177 1.59 5.08 1.13
CA SER A 177 0.68 6.11 1.63
C SER A 177 -0.29 6.74 0.62
N SER A 178 0.09 6.80 -0.66
CA SER A 178 -0.66 7.52 -1.68
C SER A 178 -0.85 6.75 -2.98
N GLN A 179 -0.25 5.56 -3.12
CA GLN A 179 -0.26 4.79 -4.36
C GLN A 179 -0.32 3.29 -4.10
N ALA A 180 -0.98 2.56 -4.99
CA ALA A 180 -1.01 1.09 -4.96
C ALA A 180 -0.58 0.52 -6.29
N PHE A 181 0.15 -0.59 -6.23
CA PHE A 181 0.74 -1.26 -7.38
C PHE A 181 0.47 -2.74 -7.31
N PHE A 182 0.09 -3.33 -8.44
CA PHE A 182 -0.27 -4.75 -8.49
C PHE A 182 0.26 -5.46 -9.73
N GLY A 183 0.50 -6.76 -9.57
CA GLY A 183 0.84 -7.70 -10.65
C GLY A 183 -0.40 -8.24 -11.38
N SER A 184 -0.18 -9.20 -12.27
CA SER A 184 -1.28 -9.86 -12.99
C SER A 184 -2.15 -10.67 -12.04
N LEU A 185 -3.47 -10.54 -12.17
CA LEU A 185 -4.42 -11.35 -11.40
C LEU A 185 -4.49 -12.78 -11.96
N VAL A 186 -4.38 -13.77 -11.09
CA VAL A 186 -4.45 -15.20 -11.46
C VAL A 186 -5.55 -15.87 -10.66
N THR A 187 -6.52 -16.51 -11.34
CA THR A 187 -7.61 -17.22 -10.66
C THR A 187 -7.11 -18.49 -9.96
N VAL A 188 -7.67 -18.78 -8.81
CA VAL A 188 -7.38 -19.99 -8.03
C VAL A 188 -8.68 -20.66 -7.59
N SER A 189 -8.64 -21.98 -7.40
CA SER A 189 -9.80 -22.74 -6.97
C SER A 189 -9.83 -22.89 -5.45
N PRO A 190 -11.02 -22.94 -4.81
CA PRO A 190 -11.16 -23.43 -3.44
C PRO A 190 -10.41 -24.74 -3.22
N GLY A 191 -9.76 -24.90 -2.07
CA GLY A 191 -8.96 -26.06 -1.74
C GLY A 191 -7.55 -26.09 -2.35
N ALA A 192 -7.19 -25.13 -3.21
CA ALA A 192 -5.81 -25.02 -3.69
C ALA A 192 -4.86 -24.62 -2.55
N SER A 193 -3.71 -25.28 -2.46
CA SER A 193 -2.62 -24.86 -1.58
C SER A 193 -1.88 -23.67 -2.18
N LEU A 194 -1.66 -22.65 -1.36
CA LEU A 194 -0.91 -21.46 -1.70
C LEU A 194 0.25 -21.32 -0.71
N GLN A 195 1.35 -20.77 -1.21
CA GLN A 195 2.45 -20.27 -0.37
C GLN A 195 2.74 -18.84 -0.80
N GLY A 196 2.41 -17.87 0.07
CA GLY A 196 2.80 -16.48 -0.09
C GLY A 196 4.27 -16.30 0.27
N VAL A 197 5.02 -15.58 -0.56
CA VAL A 197 6.47 -15.39 -0.38
C VAL A 197 6.82 -13.93 -0.54
N MET A 198 7.48 -13.36 0.46
CA MET A 198 8.24 -12.13 0.33
C MET A 198 9.71 -12.39 0.62
N LYS A 199 10.59 -11.99 -0.30
CA LYS A 199 12.03 -12.31 -0.24
C LYS A 199 12.88 -11.08 -0.52
N GLU A 200 13.88 -10.84 0.32
CA GLU A 200 14.92 -9.84 0.05
C GLU A 200 15.75 -10.28 -1.16
N THR A 201 15.94 -9.37 -2.12
CA THR A 201 16.70 -9.62 -3.34
C THR A 201 18.00 -8.82 -3.41
N ALA A 202 18.09 -7.70 -2.68
CA ALA A 202 19.29 -6.88 -2.62
C ALA A 202 19.25 -5.92 -1.42
N VAL A 203 20.44 -5.53 -0.96
CA VAL A 203 20.64 -4.46 0.03
C VAL A 203 21.63 -3.45 -0.56
N SER A 204 21.31 -2.16 -0.45
CA SER A 204 22.15 -1.04 -0.89
C SER A 204 22.12 0.07 0.16
N GLY A 205 23.18 0.17 0.95
CA GLY A 205 23.21 1.07 2.10
C GLY A 205 22.11 0.71 3.12
N SER A 206 21.23 1.66 3.42
CA SER A 206 20.06 1.46 4.29
C SER A 206 18.80 1.00 3.54
N ASN A 207 18.90 0.80 2.23
CA ASN A 207 17.76 0.44 1.39
C ASN A 207 17.79 -1.04 1.04
N TYR A 208 16.60 -1.59 0.89
CA TYR A 208 16.32 -3.00 0.67
C TYR A 208 15.49 -3.14 -0.59
N SER A 209 15.60 -4.31 -1.21
CA SER A 209 14.81 -4.68 -2.37
C SER A 209 14.13 -6.01 -2.08
N TYR A 210 12.86 -6.12 -2.45
CA TYR A 210 12.03 -7.28 -2.14
C TYR A 210 11.28 -7.77 -3.37
N ASN A 211 11.09 -9.07 -3.44
CA ASN A 211 10.17 -9.73 -4.35
C ASN A 211 8.98 -10.27 -3.56
N SER A 212 7.76 -9.95 -4.01
CA SER A 212 6.51 -10.54 -3.52
C SER A 212 5.95 -11.48 -4.57
N SER A 213 5.65 -12.72 -4.20
CA SER A 213 5.21 -13.76 -5.13
C SER A 213 4.39 -14.86 -4.45
N PHE A 214 3.82 -15.76 -5.27
CA PHE A 214 3.30 -17.05 -4.82
C PHE A 214 4.12 -18.18 -5.43
N THR A 215 4.51 -19.19 -4.65
CA THR A 215 5.23 -20.37 -5.15
C THR A 215 4.39 -21.14 -6.16
N GLY A 216 4.96 -21.43 -7.34
CA GLY A 216 4.27 -22.18 -8.40
C GLY A 216 3.33 -21.35 -9.28
N TYR A 217 3.25 -20.03 -9.06
CA TYR A 217 2.42 -19.13 -9.86
C TYR A 217 3.24 -18.32 -10.88
N PRO A 218 2.60 -17.82 -11.96
CA PRO A 218 3.30 -17.07 -13.00
C PRO A 218 4.06 -15.85 -12.45
N SER A 219 5.29 -15.64 -12.93
CA SER A 219 6.10 -14.47 -12.59
C SER A 219 5.44 -13.13 -12.94
N ALA A 220 4.50 -13.13 -13.88
CA ALA A 220 3.70 -11.95 -14.22
C ALA A 220 2.76 -11.49 -13.07
N SER A 221 2.48 -12.36 -12.10
CA SER A 221 1.73 -12.01 -10.88
C SER A 221 2.64 -11.47 -9.77
N ALA A 222 3.94 -11.78 -9.82
CA ALA A 222 4.93 -11.33 -8.84
C ALA A 222 5.22 -9.84 -8.98
N LEU A 223 5.69 -9.23 -7.90
CA LEU A 223 6.00 -7.81 -7.85
C LEU A 223 7.39 -7.60 -7.23
N GLN A 224 8.28 -6.97 -8.00
CA GLN A 224 9.61 -6.57 -7.54
C GLN A 224 9.61 -5.09 -7.17
N VAL A 225 10.14 -4.77 -6.00
CA VAL A 225 10.34 -3.40 -5.52
C VAL A 225 11.76 -3.22 -5.02
N ASN A 226 12.45 -2.21 -5.54
CA ASN A 226 13.86 -1.96 -5.26
C ASN A 226 14.06 -0.67 -4.45
N ASN A 227 15.14 -0.65 -3.67
CA ASN A 227 15.65 0.53 -2.98
C ASN A 227 14.68 1.19 -1.99
N VAL A 228 13.82 0.41 -1.33
CA VAL A 228 12.87 0.88 -0.30
C VAL A 228 13.47 0.77 1.11
N PRO A 229 12.89 1.43 2.13
CA PRO A 229 13.26 1.24 3.53
C PRO A 229 13.15 -0.22 3.97
N GLN A 230 13.79 -0.58 5.09
CA GLN A 230 13.63 -1.92 5.65
C GLN A 230 12.18 -2.18 6.04
N ALA A 231 11.61 -3.29 5.58
CA ALA A 231 10.36 -3.80 6.13
C ALA A 231 10.69 -4.65 7.36
N PHE A 232 10.14 -4.26 8.51
CA PHE A 232 10.44 -4.90 9.80
C PHE A 232 9.17 -5.36 10.53
N TRP A 233 8.00 -4.98 10.05
CA TRP A 233 6.73 -5.35 10.66
C TRP A 233 6.03 -6.39 9.80
N ALA A 234 5.93 -7.61 10.31
CA ALA A 234 5.29 -8.73 9.64
C ALA A 234 3.85 -8.93 10.16
N ALA A 235 2.92 -9.32 9.30
CA ALA A 235 1.56 -9.66 9.71
C ALA A 235 0.93 -10.78 8.88
N GLU A 236 -0.05 -11.42 9.51
CA GLU A 236 -1.03 -12.35 8.95
C GLU A 236 -2.41 -11.71 9.09
N THR A 237 -3.14 -11.51 8.00
CA THR A 237 -4.27 -10.56 7.97
C THR A 237 -5.49 -11.04 7.19
N LEU A 238 -6.67 -10.79 7.76
CA LEU A 238 -7.94 -10.63 7.06
C LEU A 238 -8.32 -9.14 6.99
N GLU A 239 -8.44 -8.66 5.77
CA GLU A 239 -9.00 -7.35 5.43
C GLU A 239 -10.29 -7.55 4.63
N SER A 240 -11.36 -6.81 4.95
CA SER A 240 -12.63 -6.99 4.25
C SER A 240 -13.46 -5.71 4.11
N TYR A 241 -14.27 -5.69 3.05
CA TYR A 241 -15.12 -4.57 2.66
C TYR A 241 -16.49 -5.06 2.21
N GLY A 242 -17.52 -4.25 2.47
CA GLY A 242 -18.88 -4.53 2.00
C GLY A 242 -19.53 -5.77 2.64
N VAL A 243 -18.98 -6.29 3.74
CA VAL A 243 -19.56 -7.43 4.49
C VAL A 243 -20.66 -6.90 5.40
N THR A 244 -21.93 -7.10 5.02
CA THR A 244 -23.10 -6.70 5.81
C THR A 244 -23.76 -7.86 6.53
N SER A 245 -23.43 -9.11 6.17
CA SER A 245 -23.92 -10.33 6.80
C SER A 245 -22.76 -11.32 6.99
N PRO A 246 -21.89 -11.13 8.01
CA PRO A 246 -20.68 -11.93 8.21
C PRO A 246 -20.90 -13.45 8.16
N GLY A 247 -22.00 -13.95 8.74
CA GLY A 247 -22.29 -15.38 8.78
C GLY A 247 -22.50 -16.06 7.42
N THR A 248 -22.74 -15.30 6.35
CA THR A 248 -22.95 -15.85 4.99
C THR A 248 -22.04 -15.23 3.93
N MET A 249 -21.47 -14.04 4.19
CA MET A 249 -20.63 -13.31 3.23
C MET A 249 -19.13 -13.59 3.39
N TYR A 250 -18.69 -14.13 4.54
CA TYR A 250 -17.41 -14.82 4.65
C TYR A 250 -17.53 -16.28 4.17
N PRO A 251 -16.40 -16.95 3.88
CA PRO A 251 -16.37 -18.39 3.61
C PRO A 251 -17.10 -19.19 4.70
N PRO A 252 -17.81 -20.28 4.36
CA PRO A 252 -18.47 -21.16 5.33
C PRO A 252 -17.50 -21.83 6.31
N ASP A 253 -16.21 -21.87 5.96
CA ASP A 253 -15.11 -22.35 6.80
C ASP A 253 -15.08 -21.60 8.15
N ALA A 254 -14.57 -22.25 9.19
CA ALA A 254 -14.44 -21.65 10.52
C ALA A 254 -13.37 -20.55 10.51
N ASP A 255 -12.24 -20.86 9.88
CA ASP A 255 -11.03 -20.05 9.81
C ASP A 255 -10.28 -20.34 8.50
N ILE A 256 -9.20 -19.60 8.31
CA ILE A 256 -8.10 -19.96 7.43
C ILE A 256 -6.83 -20.07 8.28
N ALA A 257 -6.28 -21.28 8.35
CA ALA A 257 -4.99 -21.55 8.99
C ALA A 257 -3.85 -21.05 8.11
N MET A 258 -3.23 -19.94 8.53
CA MET A 258 -1.99 -19.42 7.95
C MET A 258 -0.83 -20.12 8.66
N ASN A 259 -0.35 -21.21 8.05
CA ASN A 259 0.53 -22.19 8.68
C ASN A 259 1.88 -22.29 7.98
N SER A 260 2.74 -23.17 8.49
CA SER A 260 4.11 -23.35 8.01
C SER A 260 4.88 -22.02 7.92
N ILE A 261 4.53 -21.08 8.80
CA ILE A 261 5.10 -19.74 8.81
C ILE A 261 6.61 -19.87 9.02
N GLN A 262 7.38 -19.20 8.16
CA GLN A 262 8.81 -19.07 8.31
C GLN A 262 9.22 -17.63 8.02
N ILE A 263 9.88 -17.02 9.01
CA ILE A 263 10.57 -15.75 8.86
C ILE A 263 12.06 -15.99 9.05
N LEU A 264 12.86 -15.60 8.05
CA LEU A 264 14.31 -15.66 8.09
C LEU A 264 14.92 -14.28 8.37
N GLN A 265 15.96 -14.28 9.17
CA GLN A 265 16.87 -13.16 9.42
C GLN A 265 18.27 -13.58 8.96
N GLY A 266 18.66 -13.17 7.76
CA GLY A 266 19.81 -13.77 7.08
C GLY A 266 19.49 -15.21 6.67
N ALA A 267 20.21 -16.18 7.23
CA ALA A 267 19.95 -17.61 7.04
C ALA A 267 19.33 -18.29 8.28
N ALA A 268 19.17 -17.55 9.38
CA ALA A 268 18.62 -18.09 10.62
C ALA A 268 17.11 -17.83 10.68
N ASN A 269 16.37 -18.75 11.30
CA ASN A 269 14.97 -18.50 11.60
C ASN A 269 14.83 -17.46 12.72
N ALA A 270 13.90 -16.54 12.54
CA ALA A 270 13.57 -15.53 13.54
C ALA A 270 12.94 -16.16 14.79
N SER A 271 13.22 -15.58 15.96
CA SER A 271 12.42 -15.82 17.17
C SER A 271 11.20 -14.92 17.12
N ILE A 272 10.04 -15.50 16.79
CA ILE A 272 8.80 -14.75 16.61
C ILE A 272 8.02 -14.71 17.94
N SER A 273 7.23 -13.65 18.13
CA SER A 273 6.16 -13.61 19.12
C SER A 273 5.02 -12.78 18.55
N TRP A 274 4.02 -13.47 18.00
CA TRP A 274 2.88 -12.85 17.34
C TRP A 274 1.97 -12.17 18.37
N THR A 275 1.54 -10.95 18.04
CA THR A 275 0.53 -10.23 18.80
C THR A 275 -0.78 -10.24 18.01
N PRO A 276 -1.81 -10.98 18.46
CA PRO A 276 -3.11 -10.97 17.79
C PRO A 276 -3.86 -9.67 18.08
N VAL A 277 -4.57 -9.17 17.07
CA VAL A 277 -5.43 -8.01 17.16
C VAL A 277 -6.79 -8.32 16.55
N GLN A 278 -7.82 -8.03 17.35
CA GLN A 278 -9.20 -7.99 16.91
C GLN A 278 -9.60 -6.52 16.74
N ALA A 279 -9.63 -6.05 15.50
CA ALA A 279 -9.87 -4.64 15.22
C ALA A 279 -11.34 -4.24 15.44
N VAL A 280 -12.26 -5.19 15.24
CA VAL A 280 -13.70 -4.98 15.43
C VAL A 280 -14.14 -5.64 16.74
N SER A 281 -14.31 -4.84 17.79
CA SER A 281 -14.75 -5.31 19.11
C SER A 281 -16.08 -6.06 19.02
N GLY A 282 -16.17 -7.23 19.67
CA GLY A 282 -17.36 -8.08 19.66
C GLY A 282 -17.63 -8.81 18.35
N SER A 283 -16.74 -8.67 17.34
CA SER A 283 -16.82 -9.47 16.13
C SER A 283 -16.50 -10.95 16.40
N ALA A 284 -17.08 -11.83 15.60
CA ALA A 284 -16.70 -13.23 15.58
C ALA A 284 -15.32 -13.44 14.93
N GLN A 285 -14.94 -12.54 14.01
CA GLN A 285 -13.63 -12.59 13.36
C GLN A 285 -12.52 -12.20 14.31
N ARG A 286 -11.47 -13.03 14.38
CA ARG A 286 -10.31 -12.83 15.25
C ARG A 286 -9.09 -13.59 14.70
N ALA A 287 -7.91 -13.10 15.05
CA ALA A 287 -6.67 -13.86 14.86
C ALA A 287 -6.35 -14.64 16.14
N VAL A 288 -5.91 -15.89 15.99
CA VAL A 288 -5.46 -16.74 17.09
C VAL A 288 -4.06 -17.22 16.76
N VAL A 289 -3.11 -16.96 17.65
CA VAL A 289 -1.74 -17.49 17.53
C VAL A 289 -1.74 -18.92 18.02
N VAL A 290 -1.49 -19.87 17.11
CA VAL A 290 -1.38 -21.30 17.43
C VAL A 290 0.07 -21.65 17.75
N SER A 291 1.02 -21.08 17.00
CA SER A 291 2.45 -21.34 17.15
C SER A 291 3.29 -20.14 16.75
N ASP A 292 4.21 -19.74 17.63
CA ASP A 292 5.25 -18.72 17.38
C ASP A 292 6.52 -19.31 16.71
N ALA A 293 6.48 -20.56 16.24
CA ALA A 293 7.64 -21.21 15.65
C ALA A 293 8.07 -20.57 14.32
N SER A 294 9.36 -20.69 14.01
CA SER A 294 9.92 -20.37 12.69
C SER A 294 11.05 -21.38 12.43
N PRO A 295 10.94 -22.26 11.40
CA PRO A 295 9.75 -22.50 10.60
C PRO A 295 8.66 -23.23 11.40
N GLY A 296 7.46 -23.31 10.82
CA GLY A 296 6.34 -24.09 11.37
C GLY A 296 5.43 -23.31 12.32
N GLY A 297 5.48 -21.98 12.28
CA GLY A 297 4.53 -21.13 12.99
C GLY A 297 3.13 -21.22 12.36
N GLU A 298 2.13 -20.78 13.12
CA GLU A 298 0.74 -20.81 12.68
C GLU A 298 -0.08 -19.71 13.36
N VAL A 299 -0.84 -19.00 12.54
CA VAL A 299 -1.86 -18.03 12.94
C VAL A 299 -3.16 -18.39 12.24
N ASP A 300 -4.21 -18.64 13.01
CA ASP A 300 -5.54 -18.89 12.46
C ASP A 300 -6.32 -17.60 12.39
N ILE A 301 -6.87 -17.30 11.21
CA ILE A 301 -7.78 -16.17 11.02
C ILE A 301 -9.21 -16.68 10.94
N TYR A 302 -9.94 -16.52 12.05
CA TYR A 302 -11.32 -16.96 12.16
C TYR A 302 -12.27 -16.04 11.39
N PHE A 303 -13.20 -16.65 10.65
CA PHE A 303 -14.32 -15.97 10.02
C PHE A 303 -15.55 -15.91 10.93
N ARG A 304 -15.62 -16.74 11.98
CA ARG A 304 -16.79 -16.94 12.86
C ARG A 304 -16.42 -17.48 14.25
#